data_AF-A0A3C0GN11-F1
#
_entry.id   AF-A0A3C0GN11-F1
#
_cell.length_a   1.000
_cell.length_b   1.000
_cell.length_c   1.000
_cell.angle_alpha   90.00
_cell.angle_beta   90.00
_cell.angle_gamma   90.00
#
_symmetry.space_group_name_H-M   'P 1'
#
loop_
_entity.id
_entity.type
_entity.pdbx_description
1 polymer ?
#
loop_
_entity_poly.entity_id
_entity_poly.type
_entity_poly.pdbx_seq_one_letter_code
_entity_poly.pdbx_strand_id
1 'polypeptide(L)'
;YVAELVRQEMIARFGGDVVNKGYHVTTTINAELQTAANIAVRDGLRVYDHRHGWHGVEQHFDLPADADAKALAAKLAGIPAQSGLLPAVVASTAADGSATVVLANRSELVLPVAASRWANKSPAALLTRGDLVRVRAGEKEGQWLIDQIPRGQSALVSLDAESGALKALVGGFSFSGNKFNRATQARRQPGSSFKPFIYAAAFDKGFNPASIVLDAPVVFRDRRGKTWSPQNDGGGFRGPMRLREALVQSRNLVSVRLLDGMGVDYARKYISEFGFAEAELPPNLSMSLGTASLTPLSVARGYAVFANGGSRVDTWVIDQVTDRDGNVVFKENPALACRDCAGTSGGAPVSQVVDGFNFGAAAAPAAATAAAKPEQPAEPPKPVNPDAKVAPRAIDARTAYQLVSMMRDVVQRGTGTAAKVLGREDVGGKTGSTNDHRDAWFSGFGGPYATTVWVGRDDFRSLGYREYGGKAALPIWIDYMRVALKNTPVAKNDPPSGMVQATLNGATEWVKVEDMDKIEDFSFDTHVQQADDAAFDIF
;
A
#
# COMPACT_ATOMS: atom_id res chain seq x y z
N TYR A 1 6.09 10.90 10.73
CA TYR A 1 5.51 10.77 9.39
C TYR A 1 4.46 11.87 9.16
N VAL A 2 3.16 11.68 9.47
CA VAL A 2 2.09 12.71 9.24
C VAL A 2 2.49 14.15 9.60
N ALA A 3 2.94 14.42 10.82
CA ALA A 3 3.29 15.79 11.23
C ALA A 3 4.46 16.41 10.43
N GLU A 4 5.39 15.60 9.91
CA GLU A 4 6.49 16.05 9.06
C GLU A 4 6.03 16.31 7.61
N LEU A 5 5.10 15.49 7.10
CA LEU A 5 4.43 15.72 5.82
C LEU A 5 3.63 17.05 5.87
N VAL A 6 2.84 17.27 6.91
CA VAL A 6 2.10 18.54 7.13
C VAL A 6 3.06 19.72 7.25
N ARG A 7 4.19 19.58 7.95
CA ARG A 7 5.23 20.63 8.03
C ARG A 7 5.80 20.98 6.65
N GLN A 8 6.08 19.97 5.83
CA GLN A 8 6.59 20.17 4.45
C GLN A 8 5.54 20.84 3.56
N GLU A 9 4.28 20.37 3.60
CA GLU A 9 3.18 20.93 2.83
C GLU A 9 2.86 22.37 3.23
N MET A 10 2.83 22.68 4.53
CA MET A 10 2.66 24.05 5.03
C MET A 10 3.76 25.00 4.53
N ILE A 11 5.02 24.56 4.52
CA ILE A 11 6.14 25.37 4.02
C ILE A 11 6.05 25.55 2.49
N ALA A 12 5.61 24.53 1.75
CA ALA A 12 5.40 24.62 0.31
C ALA A 12 4.25 25.59 -0.05
N ARG A 13 3.15 25.57 0.71
CA ARG A 13 1.96 26.41 0.48
C ARG A 13 2.11 27.86 0.99
N PHE A 14 2.78 28.08 2.12
CA PHE A 14 2.80 29.39 2.83
C PHE A 14 4.20 29.96 3.11
N GLY A 15 5.26 29.30 2.63
CA GLY A 15 6.65 29.72 2.84
C GLY A 15 7.22 29.36 4.22
N GLY A 16 8.53 29.54 4.40
CA GLY A 16 9.27 29.07 5.57
C GLY A 16 8.74 29.59 6.92
N ASP A 17 8.33 30.87 6.99
CA ASP A 17 7.88 31.51 8.23
C ASP A 17 6.58 30.93 8.82
N VAL A 18 5.86 30.09 8.07
CA VAL A 18 4.60 29.48 8.51
C VAL A 18 4.73 28.78 9.86
N VAL A 19 5.89 28.15 10.13
CA VAL A 19 6.17 27.42 11.38
C VAL A 19 6.32 28.34 12.60
N ASN A 20 6.53 29.64 12.39
CA ASN A 20 6.72 30.64 13.45
C ASN A 20 5.46 31.49 13.69
N LYS A 21 4.42 31.37 12.86
CA LYS A 21 3.28 32.29 12.84
C LYS A 21 2.10 31.91 13.75
N GLY A 22 2.06 30.67 14.25
CA GLY A 22 1.02 30.18 15.18
C GLY A 22 -0.21 29.57 14.51
N TYR A 23 -0.10 29.11 13.26
CA TYR A 23 -1.20 28.46 12.55
C TYR A 23 -1.62 27.13 13.17
N HIS A 24 -2.93 26.89 13.27
CA HIS A 24 -3.52 25.60 13.60
C HIS A 24 -3.94 24.88 12.33
N VAL A 25 -3.55 23.60 12.20
CA VAL A 25 -3.79 22.77 11.01
C VAL A 25 -4.65 21.56 11.36
N THR A 26 -5.85 21.49 10.78
CA THR A 26 -6.71 20.31 10.82
C THR A 26 -6.36 19.39 9.66
N THR A 27 -6.23 18.09 9.93
CA THR A 27 -5.85 17.09 8.92
C THR A 27 -6.98 16.09 8.66
N THR A 28 -6.94 15.45 7.49
CA THR A 28 -7.86 14.36 7.11
C THR A 28 -7.66 13.06 7.89
N ILE A 29 -6.56 12.95 8.63
CA ILE A 29 -6.14 11.73 9.34
C ILE A 29 -7.10 11.43 10.48
N ASN A 30 -7.68 10.23 10.47
CA ASN A 30 -8.53 9.76 11.55
C ASN A 30 -7.65 9.16 12.67
N ALA A 31 -7.84 9.60 13.91
CA ALA A 31 -7.00 9.19 15.04
C ALA A 31 -7.11 7.68 15.39
N GLU A 32 -8.29 7.07 15.26
CA GLU A 32 -8.49 5.63 15.46
C GLU A 32 -7.79 4.84 14.35
N LEU A 33 -8.02 5.21 13.09
CA LEU A 33 -7.41 4.55 11.92
C LEU A 33 -5.88 4.70 11.92
N GLN A 34 -5.35 5.88 12.23
CA GLN A 34 -3.91 6.10 12.36
C GLN A 34 -3.30 5.30 13.51
N THR A 35 -4.03 5.10 14.60
CA THR A 35 -3.62 4.23 15.72
C THR A 35 -3.61 2.76 15.29
N ALA A 36 -4.67 2.28 14.64
CA ALA A 36 -4.74 0.93 14.08
C ALA A 36 -3.63 0.65 13.07
N ALA A 37 -3.34 1.60 12.18
CA ALA A 37 -2.24 1.49 11.21
C ALA A 37 -0.87 1.42 11.89
N ASN A 38 -0.64 2.24 12.91
CA ASN A 38 0.58 2.20 13.72
C ASN A 38 0.75 0.84 14.41
N ILE A 39 -0.32 0.28 14.98
CA ILE A 39 -0.31 -1.03 15.65
C ILE A 39 -0.03 -2.14 14.63
N ALA A 40 -0.83 -2.23 13.55
CA ALA A 40 -0.71 -3.27 12.54
C ALA A 40 0.70 -3.33 11.90
N VAL A 41 1.29 -2.18 11.56
CA VAL A 41 2.65 -2.11 11.01
C VAL A 41 3.70 -2.58 12.02
N ARG A 42 3.61 -2.17 13.29
CA ARG A 42 4.56 -2.59 14.35
C ARG A 42 4.47 -4.07 14.63
N ASP A 43 3.25 -4.58 14.80
CA ASP A 43 3.00 -5.97 15.18
C ASP A 43 3.31 -6.92 14.02
N GLY A 44 2.93 -6.58 12.79
CA GLY A 44 3.28 -7.38 11.62
C GLY A 44 4.79 -7.40 11.34
N LEU A 45 5.51 -6.30 11.55
CA LEU A 45 6.97 -6.29 11.47
C LEU A 45 7.63 -7.11 12.59
N ARG A 46 7.15 -7.02 13.83
CA ARG A 46 7.62 -7.87 14.94
C ARG A 46 7.37 -9.35 14.66
N VAL A 47 6.19 -9.71 14.17
CA VAL A 47 5.82 -11.10 13.84
C VAL A 47 6.54 -11.61 12.58
N TYR A 48 6.93 -10.73 11.65
CA TYR A 48 7.89 -11.06 10.58
C TYR A 48 9.29 -11.34 11.15
N ASP A 49 9.78 -10.46 12.03
CA ASP A 49 11.18 -10.49 12.48
C ASP A 49 11.43 -11.64 13.46
N HIS A 50 10.47 -11.93 14.36
CA HIS A 50 10.51 -13.09 15.26
C HIS A 50 10.53 -14.43 14.49
N ARG A 51 9.90 -14.52 13.31
CA ARG A 51 10.02 -15.71 12.42
C ARG A 51 11.45 -15.95 11.91
N HIS A 52 12.29 -14.92 11.91
CA HIS A 52 13.69 -14.99 11.47
C HIS A 52 14.68 -15.10 12.65
N GLY A 53 14.17 -15.21 13.88
CA GLY A 53 14.93 -15.52 15.09
C GLY A 53 15.68 -14.34 15.70
N TRP A 54 16.27 -14.56 16.88
CA TRP A 54 17.13 -13.58 17.53
C TRP A 54 18.37 -13.31 16.67
N HIS A 55 18.63 -12.05 16.39
CA HIS A 55 19.62 -11.66 15.38
C HIS A 55 20.78 -10.81 15.93
N GLY A 56 20.91 -10.72 17.26
CA GLY A 56 22.03 -10.09 17.96
C GLY A 56 21.62 -8.90 18.82
N VAL A 57 22.50 -8.53 19.75
CA VAL A 57 22.44 -7.27 20.52
C VAL A 57 22.75 -6.08 19.61
N GLU A 58 22.29 -4.88 19.95
CA GLU A 58 22.54 -3.69 19.12
C GLU A 58 23.98 -3.18 19.22
N GLN A 59 24.59 -3.32 20.40
CA GLN A 59 25.95 -2.90 20.73
C GLN A 59 26.42 -3.65 21.99
N HIS A 60 27.72 -3.79 22.18
CA HIS A 60 28.32 -4.13 23.47
C HIS A 60 29.08 -2.91 24.03
N PHE A 61 29.03 -2.70 25.35
CA PHE A 61 29.78 -1.66 26.05
C PHE A 61 30.76 -2.29 27.03
N ASP A 62 32.05 -1.95 26.92
CA ASP A 62 33.00 -2.21 28.00
C ASP A 62 32.56 -1.42 29.25
N LEU A 63 32.37 -2.15 30.35
CA LEU A 63 31.90 -1.64 31.64
C LEU A 63 32.86 -2.06 32.75
N PRO A 64 33.29 -1.12 33.62
CA PRO A 64 33.94 -1.46 34.88
C PRO A 64 33.13 -2.45 35.73
N ALA A 65 33.83 -3.27 36.51
CA ALA A 65 33.20 -4.29 37.36
C ALA A 65 32.30 -3.66 38.44
N ASP A 66 32.65 -2.47 38.90
CA ASP A 66 31.95 -1.62 39.88
C ASP A 66 30.90 -0.68 39.25
N ALA A 67 30.74 -0.66 37.92
CA ALA A 67 29.82 0.25 37.26
C ALA A 67 28.35 -0.02 37.65
N ASP A 68 27.71 1.01 38.22
CA ASP A 68 26.37 0.99 38.81
C ASP A 68 25.25 1.30 37.79
N ALA A 69 23.99 1.23 38.24
CA ALA A 69 22.83 1.58 37.41
C ALA A 69 22.88 3.01 36.84
N LYS A 70 23.55 3.96 37.51
CA LYS A 70 23.78 5.32 36.96
C LYS A 70 24.77 5.29 35.80
N ALA A 71 25.88 4.57 35.92
CA ALA A 71 26.88 4.40 34.86
C ALA A 71 26.32 3.62 33.66
N LEU A 72 25.52 2.58 33.89
CA LEU A 72 24.84 1.85 32.82
C LEU A 72 23.78 2.70 32.11
N ALA A 73 22.90 3.38 32.85
CA ALA A 73 21.90 4.28 32.26
C ALA A 73 22.53 5.42 31.43
N ALA A 74 23.72 5.90 31.81
CA ALA A 74 24.44 6.92 31.06
C ALA A 74 24.86 6.46 29.65
N LYS A 75 25.08 5.16 29.42
CA LYS A 75 25.36 4.60 28.07
C LYS A 75 24.16 4.66 27.13
N LEU A 76 22.96 4.88 27.65
CA LEU A 76 21.71 5.01 26.88
C LEU A 76 21.43 6.46 26.43
N ALA A 77 22.28 7.41 26.80
CA ALA A 77 22.14 8.81 26.39
C ALA A 77 22.16 8.94 24.85
N GLY A 78 21.14 9.59 24.29
CA GLY A 78 20.99 9.74 22.84
C GLY A 78 20.39 8.54 22.11
N ILE A 79 20.18 7.39 22.77
CA ILE A 79 19.54 6.20 22.17
C ILE A 79 18.01 6.31 22.37
N PRO A 80 17.21 6.57 21.32
CA PRO A 80 15.77 6.76 21.48
C PRO A 80 15.05 5.43 21.72
N ALA A 81 13.95 5.47 22.48
CA ALA A 81 12.95 4.42 22.45
C ALA A 81 12.26 4.38 21.07
N GLN A 82 11.99 3.18 20.56
CA GLN A 82 11.45 2.98 19.22
C GLN A 82 10.12 2.22 19.27
N SER A 83 9.00 2.92 19.10
CA SER A 83 7.67 2.31 18.99
C SER A 83 7.29 1.37 20.15
N GLY A 84 7.71 1.73 21.38
CA GLY A 84 7.50 0.93 22.59
C GLY A 84 8.70 0.06 22.99
N LEU A 85 9.69 -0.09 22.12
CA LEU A 85 10.96 -0.76 22.43
C LEU A 85 11.90 0.21 23.17
N LEU A 86 11.99 0.07 24.49
CA LEU A 86 12.91 0.82 25.33
C LEU A 86 14.33 0.22 25.18
N PRO A 87 15.38 1.04 25.06
CA PRO A 87 16.76 0.55 25.16
C PRO A 87 17.10 0.24 26.63
N ALA A 88 17.85 -0.84 26.85
CA ALA A 88 18.35 -1.22 28.17
C ALA A 88 19.79 -1.74 28.06
N VAL A 89 20.60 -1.55 29.11
CA VAL A 89 21.94 -2.17 29.22
C VAL A 89 21.87 -3.34 30.19
N VAL A 90 22.45 -4.48 29.82
CA VAL A 90 22.51 -5.67 30.68
C VAL A 90 23.50 -5.43 31.83
N ALA A 91 23.00 -5.52 33.06
CA ALA A 91 23.77 -5.36 34.28
C ALA A 91 24.38 -6.67 34.76
N SER A 92 23.63 -7.77 34.65
CA SER A 92 24.04 -9.11 35.07
C SER A 92 23.19 -10.20 34.40
N THR A 93 23.71 -11.43 34.39
CA THR A 93 22.99 -12.66 34.05
C THR A 93 23.11 -13.65 35.21
N ALA A 94 22.13 -14.52 35.37
CA ALA A 94 22.01 -15.43 36.51
C ALA A 94 21.89 -16.90 36.10
N ALA A 95 22.27 -17.80 37.01
CA ALA A 95 22.32 -19.25 36.77
C ALA A 95 20.92 -19.90 36.61
N ASP A 96 19.84 -19.22 37.02
CA ASP A 96 18.47 -19.63 36.74
C ASP A 96 18.03 -19.34 35.29
N GLY A 97 18.88 -18.67 34.52
CA GLY A 97 18.64 -18.26 33.14
C GLY A 97 18.14 -16.81 32.99
N SER A 98 17.87 -16.09 34.08
CA SER A 98 17.40 -14.70 34.04
C SER A 98 18.52 -13.69 33.77
N ALA A 99 18.15 -12.44 33.44
CA ALA A 99 19.08 -11.33 33.29
C ALA A 99 18.50 -10.05 33.92
N THR A 100 19.35 -9.23 34.54
CA THR A 100 18.95 -7.90 35.03
C THR A 100 19.42 -6.84 34.05
N VAL A 101 18.53 -5.92 33.67
CA VAL A 101 18.83 -4.82 32.75
C VAL A 101 18.47 -3.47 33.36
N VAL A 102 19.23 -2.44 33.00
CA VAL A 102 19.06 -1.05 33.46
C VAL A 102 18.47 -0.20 32.33
N LEU A 103 17.39 0.51 32.63
CA LEU A 103 16.79 1.52 31.75
C LEU A 103 17.40 2.92 31.94
N ALA A 104 17.15 3.83 30.99
CA ALA A 104 17.71 5.20 30.99
C ALA A 104 17.29 6.07 32.19
N ASN A 105 16.17 5.73 32.86
CA ASN A 105 15.71 6.32 34.11
C ASN A 105 16.41 5.72 35.37
N ARG A 106 17.37 4.80 35.18
CA ARG A 106 18.06 4.00 36.21
C ARG A 106 17.21 2.94 36.91
N SER A 107 16.00 2.61 36.43
CA SER A 107 15.26 1.47 36.99
C SER A 107 15.85 0.15 36.48
N GLU A 108 16.13 -0.77 37.40
CA GLU A 108 16.49 -2.15 37.09
C GLU A 108 15.25 -2.99 36.82
N LEU A 109 15.33 -3.88 35.84
CA LEU A 109 14.29 -4.82 35.44
C LEU A 109 14.88 -6.23 35.39
N VAL A 110 14.25 -7.17 36.09
CA VAL A 110 14.57 -8.60 35.98
C VAL A 110 13.80 -9.22 34.82
N LEU A 111 14.53 -9.79 33.87
CA LEU A 111 14.01 -10.51 32.71
C LEU A 111 14.06 -12.02 33.02
N PRO A 112 12.94 -12.66 33.38
CA PRO A 112 12.90 -14.09 33.64
C PRO A 112 13.08 -14.90 32.36
N VAL A 113 13.31 -16.22 32.45
CA VAL A 113 13.42 -17.14 31.29
C VAL A 113 12.24 -17.03 30.31
N ALA A 114 11.05 -16.62 30.78
CA ALA A 114 9.89 -16.37 29.93
C ALA A 114 10.05 -15.17 28.96
N ALA A 115 10.95 -14.21 29.24
CA ALA A 115 11.08 -12.93 28.55
C ALA A 115 11.55 -13.06 27.09
N SER A 116 12.27 -14.13 26.74
CA SER A 116 12.85 -14.38 25.41
C SER A 116 12.38 -15.70 24.78
N ARG A 117 11.22 -16.23 25.19
CA ARG A 117 10.68 -17.51 24.66
C ARG A 117 10.64 -17.58 23.12
N TRP A 118 10.33 -16.48 22.46
CA TRP A 118 10.27 -16.40 20.99
C TRP A 118 11.65 -16.63 20.32
N ALA A 119 12.75 -16.33 21.02
CA ALA A 119 14.13 -16.56 20.58
C ALA A 119 14.63 -17.99 20.89
N ASN A 120 13.79 -18.84 21.49
CA ASN A 120 14.10 -20.22 21.89
C ASN A 120 15.36 -20.38 22.78
N LYS A 121 15.68 -19.35 23.57
CA LYS A 121 16.80 -19.29 24.54
C LYS A 121 16.40 -18.45 25.74
N SER A 122 17.02 -18.69 26.89
CA SER A 122 16.88 -17.84 28.08
C SER A 122 17.65 -16.51 27.94
N PRO A 123 17.31 -15.44 28.69
CA PRO A 123 18.06 -14.20 28.69
C PRO A 123 19.56 -14.39 28.97
N ALA A 124 19.93 -15.20 29.96
CA ALA A 124 21.34 -15.51 30.26
C ALA A 124 22.09 -16.27 29.16
N ALA A 125 21.38 -16.96 28.26
CA ALA A 125 21.95 -17.67 27.11
C ALA A 125 21.93 -16.85 25.80
N LEU A 126 21.46 -15.61 25.87
CA LEU A 126 21.42 -14.64 24.78
C LEU A 126 22.35 -13.44 25.02
N LEU A 127 22.60 -13.10 26.29
CA LEU A 127 23.12 -11.80 26.74
C LEU A 127 24.31 -11.91 27.69
N THR A 128 25.07 -10.83 27.78
CA THR A 128 26.23 -10.62 28.65
C THR A 128 26.19 -9.21 29.26
N ARG A 129 26.85 -9.00 30.42
CA ARG A 129 26.95 -7.65 31.02
C ARG A 129 27.62 -6.69 30.03
N GLY A 130 27.00 -5.53 29.80
CA GLY A 130 27.45 -4.54 28.80
C GLY A 130 26.63 -4.52 27.51
N ASP A 131 25.83 -5.55 27.23
CA ASP A 131 25.01 -5.59 26.02
C ASP A 131 23.87 -4.56 26.01
N LEU A 132 23.69 -3.89 24.88
CA LEU A 132 22.54 -3.04 24.55
C LEU A 132 21.42 -3.89 23.91
N VAL A 133 20.27 -3.92 24.57
CA VAL A 133 19.09 -4.69 24.15
C VAL A 133 17.85 -3.81 24.07
N ARG A 134 16.78 -4.35 23.48
CA ARG A 134 15.43 -3.79 23.60
C ARG A 134 14.58 -4.60 24.55
N VAL A 135 13.83 -3.89 25.38
CA VAL A 135 12.76 -4.45 26.20
C VAL A 135 11.46 -3.70 25.96
N ARG A 136 10.35 -4.41 26.19
CA ARG A 136 9.00 -3.83 26.16
C ARG A 136 8.10 -4.47 27.22
N ALA A 137 6.99 -3.81 27.50
CA ALA A 137 5.91 -4.42 28.27
C ALA A 137 5.37 -5.69 27.56
N GLY A 138 5.00 -6.67 28.37
CA GLY A 138 4.21 -7.82 27.97
C GLY A 138 2.71 -7.52 27.98
N GLU A 139 1.89 -8.57 28.10
CA GLU A 139 0.43 -8.47 28.18
C GLU A 139 -0.06 -8.28 29.62
N LYS A 140 0.74 -8.70 30.60
CA LYS A 140 0.45 -8.57 32.03
C LYS A 140 1.17 -7.35 32.61
N GLU A 141 0.55 -6.72 33.60
CA GLU A 141 1.19 -5.65 34.37
C GLU A 141 2.51 -6.14 35.00
N GLY A 142 3.54 -5.28 35.00
CA GLY A 142 4.89 -5.62 35.45
C GLY A 142 5.67 -6.61 34.56
N GLN A 143 5.06 -7.22 33.55
CA GLN A 143 5.75 -8.15 32.66
C GLN A 143 6.66 -7.38 31.68
N TRP A 144 7.93 -7.77 31.61
CA TRP A 144 8.89 -7.30 30.61
C TRP A 144 9.38 -8.44 29.73
N LEU A 145 9.53 -8.16 28.45
CA LEU A 145 9.96 -9.11 27.41
C LEU A 145 11.16 -8.53 26.66
N ILE A 146 12.08 -9.40 26.26
CA ILE A 146 13.14 -9.07 25.29
C ILE A 146 12.49 -9.00 23.91
N ASP A 147 12.86 -7.98 23.15
CA ASP A 147 12.50 -7.84 21.74
C ASP A 147 13.71 -7.30 20.96
N GLN A 148 13.57 -7.09 19.65
CA GLN A 148 14.63 -6.51 18.82
C GLN A 148 14.01 -5.52 17.79
N ILE A 149 14.79 -4.55 17.31
CA ILE A 149 14.32 -3.66 16.23
C ILE A 149 14.20 -4.49 14.94
N PRO A 150 13.03 -4.53 14.27
CA PRO A 150 12.87 -5.31 13.05
C PRO A 150 13.85 -4.92 11.94
N ARG A 151 14.50 -5.92 11.33
CA ARG A 151 15.32 -5.76 10.11
C ARG A 151 14.48 -5.48 8.88
N GLY A 152 13.22 -5.92 8.88
CA GLY A 152 12.22 -5.52 7.90
C GLY A 152 11.69 -4.12 8.18
N GLN A 153 11.36 -3.38 7.13
CA GLN A 153 10.59 -2.15 7.20
C GLN A 153 9.26 -2.34 6.46
N SER A 154 8.30 -1.47 6.76
CA SER A 154 6.97 -1.51 6.18
C SER A 154 6.41 -0.09 6.07
N ALA A 155 5.48 0.07 5.16
CA ALA A 155 4.70 1.27 4.97
C ALA A 155 3.23 0.90 4.78
N LEU A 156 2.34 1.74 5.32
CA LEU A 156 0.90 1.65 5.14
C LEU A 156 0.38 3.01 4.70
N VAL A 157 -0.37 3.04 3.60
CA VAL A 157 -1.17 4.19 3.17
C VAL A 157 -2.62 3.74 3.08
N SER A 158 -3.51 4.49 3.69
CA SER A 158 -4.96 4.33 3.54
C SER A 158 -5.60 5.68 3.28
N LEU A 159 -6.40 5.75 2.23
CA LEU A 159 -7.11 6.94 1.79
C LEU A 159 -8.57 6.62 1.51
N ASP A 160 -9.39 7.65 1.57
CA ASP A 160 -10.77 7.64 1.09
C ASP A 160 -10.79 7.70 -0.43
N ALA A 161 -11.44 6.74 -1.08
CA ALA A 161 -11.37 6.58 -2.53
C ALA A 161 -12.23 7.61 -3.29
N GLU A 162 -13.28 8.14 -2.66
CA GLU A 162 -14.17 9.14 -3.26
C GLU A 162 -13.52 10.53 -3.30
N SER A 163 -12.76 10.88 -2.27
CA SER A 163 -12.17 12.23 -2.11
C SER A 163 -10.65 12.29 -2.23
N GLY A 164 -9.95 11.16 -2.16
CA GLY A 164 -8.48 11.09 -2.05
C GLY A 164 -7.93 11.45 -0.67
N ALA A 165 -8.79 11.77 0.30
CA ALA A 165 -8.40 12.23 1.63
C ALA A 165 -7.59 11.15 2.38
N LEU A 166 -6.38 11.48 2.80
CA LEU A 166 -5.49 10.55 3.50
C LEU A 166 -6.01 10.26 4.92
N LYS A 167 -6.38 9.01 5.22
CA LYS A 167 -7.00 8.63 6.51
C LYS A 167 -6.01 8.03 7.51
N ALA A 168 -4.99 7.32 7.02
CA ALA A 168 -3.86 6.85 7.84
C ALA A 168 -2.58 6.72 7.00
N LEU A 169 -1.43 7.06 7.59
CA LEU A 169 -0.12 6.92 6.95
C LEU A 169 0.97 6.50 7.93
N VAL A 170 1.75 5.48 7.56
CA VAL A 170 2.91 4.97 8.32
C VAL A 170 4.08 4.76 7.36
N GLY A 171 5.23 5.37 7.65
CA GLY A 171 6.42 5.38 6.78
C GLY A 171 7.58 4.48 7.21
N GLY A 172 7.41 3.67 8.26
CA GLY A 172 8.44 2.82 8.84
C GLY A 172 8.07 2.36 10.25
N PHE A 173 8.86 1.45 10.82
CA PHE A 173 8.62 0.89 12.16
C PHE A 173 8.58 1.96 13.27
N SER A 174 9.49 2.96 13.19
CA SER A 174 9.59 4.03 14.18
C SER A 174 10.18 5.30 13.58
N PHE A 175 9.45 6.42 13.69
CA PHE A 175 9.94 7.74 13.25
C PHE A 175 11.14 8.23 14.09
N SER A 176 11.22 7.81 15.35
CA SER A 176 12.35 8.11 16.25
C SER A 176 13.64 7.37 15.86
N GLY A 177 13.51 6.20 15.22
CA GLY A 177 14.65 5.45 14.69
C GLY A 177 15.02 5.86 13.27
N ASN A 178 14.03 6.05 12.39
CA ASN A 178 14.25 6.48 11.03
C ASN A 178 13.12 7.39 10.51
N LYS A 179 13.46 8.65 10.22
CA LYS A 179 12.54 9.69 9.76
C LYS A 179 12.10 9.54 8.30
N PHE A 180 12.81 8.76 7.49
CA PHE A 180 12.50 8.52 6.07
C PHE A 180 11.09 7.94 5.90
N ASN A 181 10.27 8.58 5.07
CA ASN A 181 8.85 8.29 4.95
C ASN A 181 8.57 7.32 3.79
N ARG A 182 8.71 6.01 4.04
CA ARG A 182 8.60 4.99 2.97
C ARG A 182 7.25 4.97 2.27
N ALA A 183 6.18 5.45 2.90
CA ALA A 183 4.87 5.64 2.29
C ALA A 183 4.89 6.56 1.05
N THR A 184 5.75 7.58 1.05
CA THR A 184 5.76 8.65 0.03
C THR A 184 7.11 8.80 -0.67
N GLN A 185 8.20 8.25 -0.12
CA GLN A 185 9.56 8.43 -0.61
C GLN A 185 10.24 7.12 -1.05
N ALA A 186 9.79 5.95 -0.58
CA ALA A 186 10.40 4.68 -0.98
C ALA A 186 9.80 4.21 -2.30
N ARG A 187 10.59 4.35 -3.37
CA ARG A 187 10.27 3.84 -4.70
C ARG A 187 10.74 2.39 -4.80
N ARG A 188 9.79 1.47 -4.95
CA ARG A 188 9.97 0.01 -4.84
C ARG A 188 9.12 -0.69 -5.90
N GLN A 189 9.49 -1.93 -6.25
CA GLN A 189 8.79 -2.69 -7.27
C GLN A 189 7.48 -3.29 -6.73
N PRO A 190 6.29 -2.93 -7.24
CA PRO A 190 4.99 -3.45 -6.80
C PRO A 190 4.80 -4.95 -7.10
N GLY A 191 5.57 -5.50 -8.04
CA GLY A 191 5.44 -6.89 -8.48
C GLY A 191 4.03 -7.21 -8.99
N SER A 192 3.55 -8.41 -8.69
CA SER A 192 2.19 -8.86 -9.06
C SER A 192 1.01 -8.00 -8.54
N SER A 193 1.22 -6.97 -7.71
CA SER A 193 0.17 -6.00 -7.33
C SER A 193 -0.08 -4.93 -8.40
N PHE A 194 0.80 -4.81 -9.40
CA PHE A 194 0.63 -3.91 -10.55
C PHE A 194 -0.33 -4.44 -11.63
N LYS A 195 -0.61 -5.75 -11.61
CA LYS A 195 -1.37 -6.43 -12.67
C LYS A 195 -2.77 -5.84 -12.97
N PRO A 196 -3.57 -5.36 -12.00
CA PRO A 196 -4.85 -4.74 -12.32
C PRO A 196 -4.76 -3.56 -13.30
N PHE A 197 -3.66 -2.80 -13.30
CA PHE A 197 -3.45 -1.71 -14.26
C PHE A 197 -3.22 -2.21 -15.70
N ILE A 198 -2.47 -3.30 -15.86
CA ILE A 198 -2.29 -4.00 -17.14
C ILE A 198 -3.63 -4.58 -17.63
N TYR A 199 -4.43 -5.17 -16.74
CA TYR A 199 -5.71 -5.77 -17.12
C TYR A 199 -6.76 -4.70 -17.44
N ALA A 200 -6.69 -3.51 -16.84
CA ALA A 200 -7.50 -2.35 -17.25
C ALA A 200 -7.19 -1.91 -18.69
N ALA A 201 -5.89 -1.76 -19.00
CA ALA A 201 -5.45 -1.41 -20.36
C ALA A 201 -5.90 -2.46 -21.40
N ALA A 202 -5.88 -3.74 -21.04
CA ALA A 202 -6.43 -4.82 -21.87
C ALA A 202 -7.94 -4.69 -22.08
N PHE A 203 -8.71 -4.37 -21.02
CA PHE A 203 -10.17 -4.30 -21.09
C PHE A 203 -10.68 -3.10 -21.90
N ASP A 204 -9.92 -2.01 -21.96
CA ASP A 204 -10.21 -0.90 -22.89
C ASP A 204 -9.58 -1.10 -24.29
N LYS A 205 -8.83 -2.20 -24.49
CA LYS A 205 -8.44 -2.75 -25.79
C LYS A 205 -9.42 -3.84 -26.32
N GLY A 206 -10.53 -4.10 -25.62
CA GLY A 206 -11.56 -5.07 -26.03
C GLY A 206 -11.44 -6.48 -25.43
N PHE A 207 -10.46 -6.74 -24.55
CA PHE A 207 -10.49 -7.95 -23.72
C PHE A 207 -11.58 -7.85 -22.64
N ASN A 208 -12.01 -8.97 -22.07
CA ASN A 208 -12.97 -9.01 -20.97
C ASN A 208 -12.65 -10.16 -19.99
N PRO A 209 -13.33 -10.28 -18.82
CA PRO A 209 -13.04 -11.31 -17.83
C PRO A 209 -13.13 -12.77 -18.33
N ALA A 210 -13.92 -13.04 -19.38
CA ALA A 210 -14.05 -14.35 -20.02
C ALA A 210 -13.08 -14.60 -21.19
N SER A 211 -12.37 -13.57 -21.70
CA SER A 211 -11.38 -13.75 -22.77
C SER A 211 -10.36 -14.81 -22.38
N ILE A 212 -10.03 -15.71 -23.30
CA ILE A 212 -9.06 -16.78 -23.09
C ILE A 212 -7.66 -16.28 -23.47
N VAL A 213 -6.68 -16.49 -22.60
CA VAL A 213 -5.25 -16.26 -22.91
C VAL A 213 -4.44 -17.48 -22.49
N LEU A 214 -3.40 -17.79 -23.26
CA LEU A 214 -2.57 -18.97 -23.09
C LEU A 214 -1.54 -18.81 -21.95
N ASP A 215 -1.68 -19.57 -20.87
CA ASP A 215 -0.68 -19.73 -19.81
C ASP A 215 0.26 -20.92 -20.13
N ALA A 216 1.14 -20.71 -21.10
CA ALA A 216 2.19 -21.64 -21.53
C ALA A 216 3.55 -20.92 -21.61
N PRO A 217 4.70 -21.63 -21.75
CA PRO A 217 6.00 -21.00 -21.96
C PRO A 217 5.98 -19.90 -23.04
N VAL A 218 6.85 -18.91 -22.89
CA VAL A 218 7.11 -17.87 -23.88
C VAL A 218 8.55 -17.42 -23.74
N VAL A 219 9.18 -17.05 -24.86
CA VAL A 219 10.60 -16.70 -24.93
C VAL A 219 10.74 -15.50 -25.85
N PHE A 220 11.30 -14.41 -25.33
CA PHE A 220 11.57 -13.18 -26.05
C PHE A 220 13.08 -13.02 -26.26
N ARG A 221 13.49 -12.28 -27.29
CA ARG A 221 14.90 -11.98 -27.58
C ARG A 221 15.05 -10.50 -27.89
N ASP A 222 16.05 -9.86 -27.29
CA ASP A 222 16.37 -8.48 -27.61
C ASP A 222 17.17 -8.35 -28.92
N ARG A 223 17.37 -7.11 -29.38
CA ARG A 223 18.22 -6.77 -30.54
C ARG A 223 19.70 -7.20 -30.40
N ARG A 224 20.12 -7.69 -29.22
CA ARG A 224 21.49 -8.09 -28.86
C ARG A 224 21.62 -9.62 -28.70
N GLY A 225 20.54 -10.38 -28.95
CA GLY A 225 20.47 -11.84 -28.83
C GLY A 225 20.27 -12.37 -27.39
N LYS A 226 20.16 -11.49 -26.39
CA LYS A 226 19.91 -11.85 -25.00
C LYS A 226 18.46 -12.32 -24.87
N THR A 227 18.26 -13.45 -24.19
CA THR A 227 16.98 -14.18 -24.22
C THR A 227 16.25 -14.07 -22.88
N TRP A 228 15.01 -13.58 -22.89
CA TRP A 228 14.15 -13.48 -21.72
C TRP A 228 13.05 -14.56 -21.73
N SER A 229 13.07 -15.43 -20.73
CA SER A 229 12.10 -16.50 -20.54
C SER A 229 11.38 -16.30 -19.21
N PRO A 230 10.31 -15.48 -19.14
CA PRO A 230 9.56 -15.28 -17.91
C PRO A 230 8.93 -16.59 -17.42
N GLN A 231 8.69 -16.70 -16.11
CA GLN A 231 8.12 -17.89 -15.47
C GLN A 231 6.99 -17.50 -14.52
N ASN A 232 6.09 -18.45 -14.22
CA ASN A 232 5.13 -18.32 -13.13
C ASN A 232 5.80 -18.67 -11.78
N ASP A 233 5.44 -18.00 -10.69
CA ASP A 233 6.04 -18.16 -9.34
C ASP A 233 6.08 -19.62 -8.83
N GLY A 234 5.16 -20.47 -9.31
CA GLY A 234 5.07 -21.90 -8.99
C GLY A 234 5.54 -22.86 -10.09
N GLY A 235 6.25 -22.37 -11.13
CA GLY A 235 6.83 -23.13 -12.24
C GLY A 235 5.85 -23.71 -13.27
N GLY A 236 4.72 -24.28 -12.81
CA GLY A 236 3.75 -24.96 -13.68
C GLY A 236 2.96 -24.03 -14.61
N PHE A 237 2.27 -24.64 -15.57
CA PHE A 237 1.46 -24.02 -16.62
C PHE A 237 -0.01 -24.44 -16.50
N ARG A 238 -0.94 -23.65 -17.04
CA ARG A 238 -2.39 -23.95 -17.05
C ARG A 238 -2.99 -24.10 -18.46
N GLY A 239 -2.26 -23.75 -19.51
CA GLY A 239 -2.80 -23.75 -20.87
C GLY A 239 -3.79 -22.59 -21.10
N PRO A 240 -4.74 -22.70 -22.03
CA PRO A 240 -5.75 -21.66 -22.27
C PRO A 240 -6.62 -21.42 -21.02
N MET A 241 -6.74 -20.17 -20.56
CA MET A 241 -7.55 -19.84 -19.37
C MET A 241 -8.18 -18.44 -19.44
N ARG A 242 -9.34 -18.27 -18.79
CA ARG A 242 -10.06 -16.98 -18.68
C ARG A 242 -9.24 -15.93 -17.93
N LEU A 243 -9.29 -14.67 -18.35
CA LEU A 243 -8.56 -13.57 -17.70
C LEU A 243 -8.94 -13.36 -16.23
N ARG A 244 -10.20 -13.60 -15.83
CA ARG A 244 -10.59 -13.64 -14.40
C ARG A 244 -9.70 -14.60 -13.62
N GLU A 245 -9.55 -15.84 -14.10
CA GLU A 245 -8.73 -16.85 -13.44
C GLU A 245 -7.24 -16.50 -13.44
N ALA A 246 -6.76 -15.83 -14.50
CA ALA A 246 -5.38 -15.41 -14.61
C ALA A 246 -4.99 -14.34 -13.56
N LEU A 247 -5.86 -13.37 -13.29
CA LEU A 247 -5.63 -12.37 -12.24
C LEU A 247 -5.73 -12.98 -10.84
N VAL A 248 -6.74 -13.82 -10.60
CA VAL A 248 -7.00 -14.53 -9.33
C VAL A 248 -5.83 -15.43 -8.92
N GLN A 249 -5.31 -16.21 -9.86
CA GLN A 249 -4.14 -17.07 -9.71
C GLN A 249 -2.81 -16.34 -9.96
N SER A 250 -2.84 -15.02 -10.20
CA SER A 250 -1.67 -14.15 -10.38
C SER A 250 -0.68 -14.61 -11.47
N ARG A 251 -1.17 -15.18 -12.59
CA ARG A 251 -0.31 -15.77 -13.63
C ARG A 251 0.58 -14.70 -14.30
N ASN A 252 1.86 -14.99 -14.45
CA ASN A 252 2.84 -14.09 -15.05
C ASN A 252 2.71 -14.12 -16.57
N LEU A 253 2.66 -15.30 -17.18
CA LEU A 253 2.76 -15.47 -18.63
C LEU A 253 1.53 -14.95 -19.40
N VAL A 254 0.37 -14.94 -18.76
CA VAL A 254 -0.83 -14.25 -19.28
C VAL A 254 -0.66 -12.73 -19.21
N SER A 255 -0.10 -12.21 -18.12
CA SER A 255 0.12 -10.76 -17.94
C SER A 255 1.15 -10.22 -18.95
N VAL A 256 2.18 -11.02 -19.27
CA VAL A 256 3.16 -10.70 -20.33
C VAL A 256 2.48 -10.69 -21.70
N ARG A 257 1.72 -11.74 -22.05
CA ARG A 257 1.00 -11.82 -23.34
C ARG A 257 -0.03 -10.70 -23.54
N LEU A 258 -0.69 -10.24 -22.48
CA LEU A 258 -1.57 -9.07 -22.55
C LEU A 258 -0.79 -7.80 -22.92
N LEU A 259 0.35 -7.55 -22.26
CA LEU A 259 1.16 -6.36 -22.52
C LEU A 259 1.79 -6.38 -23.93
N ASP A 260 2.24 -7.56 -24.35
CA ASP A 260 2.78 -7.86 -25.67
C ASP A 260 1.73 -7.56 -26.77
N GLY A 261 0.56 -8.21 -26.68
CA GLY A 261 -0.53 -8.04 -27.66
C GLY A 261 -1.22 -6.68 -27.67
N MET A 262 -1.15 -5.89 -26.58
CA MET A 262 -1.72 -4.53 -26.57
C MET A 262 -0.74 -3.42 -26.98
N GLY A 263 0.56 -3.73 -27.03
CA GLY A 263 1.65 -2.78 -27.22
C GLY A 263 2.06 -2.05 -25.94
N VAL A 264 3.38 -1.99 -25.67
CA VAL A 264 3.93 -1.43 -24.43
C VAL A 264 3.60 0.05 -24.25
N ASP A 265 3.76 0.90 -25.28
CA ASP A 265 3.51 2.34 -25.12
C ASP A 265 2.03 2.70 -24.98
N TYR A 266 1.14 1.92 -25.61
CA TYR A 266 -0.29 2.02 -25.32
C TYR A 266 -0.56 1.74 -23.84
N ALA A 267 0.03 0.67 -23.29
CA ALA A 267 -0.12 0.34 -21.87
C ALA A 267 0.49 1.39 -20.95
N ARG A 268 1.68 1.93 -21.27
CA ARG A 268 2.33 2.99 -20.47
C ARG A 268 1.49 4.27 -20.44
N LYS A 269 1.01 4.72 -21.61
CA LYS A 269 0.15 5.91 -21.72
C LYS A 269 -1.21 5.70 -21.03
N TYR A 270 -1.82 4.53 -21.16
CA TYR A 270 -3.08 4.23 -20.46
C TYR A 270 -2.88 4.18 -18.95
N ILE A 271 -1.81 3.55 -18.47
CA ILE A 271 -1.56 3.37 -17.02
C ILE A 271 -1.13 4.69 -16.37
N SER A 272 -0.53 5.64 -17.09
CA SER A 272 -0.22 6.96 -16.53
C SER A 272 -1.49 7.74 -16.11
N GLU A 273 -2.66 7.46 -16.69
CA GLU A 273 -3.93 8.08 -16.28
C GLU A 273 -4.40 7.66 -14.88
N PHE A 274 -3.84 6.63 -14.26
CA PHE A 274 -4.03 6.34 -12.83
C PHE A 274 -3.29 7.33 -11.92
N GLY A 275 -2.46 8.22 -12.48
CA GLY A 275 -1.66 9.20 -11.75
C GLY A 275 -0.24 8.75 -11.42
N PHE A 276 0.31 7.81 -12.20
CA PHE A 276 1.74 7.49 -12.24
C PHE A 276 2.43 8.34 -13.31
N ALA A 277 3.68 8.76 -13.10
CA ALA A 277 4.41 9.47 -14.16
C ALA A 277 4.91 8.46 -15.21
N GLU A 278 4.75 8.75 -16.50
CA GLU A 278 5.05 7.78 -17.57
C GLU A 278 6.53 7.35 -17.62
N ALA A 279 7.44 8.19 -17.11
CA ALA A 279 8.86 7.89 -16.93
C ALA A 279 9.16 6.87 -15.80
N GLU A 280 8.19 6.59 -14.92
CA GLU A 280 8.27 5.56 -13.88
C GLU A 280 7.86 4.17 -14.40
N LEU A 281 7.23 4.12 -15.59
CA LEU A 281 6.65 2.95 -16.22
C LEU A 281 7.63 2.39 -17.27
N PRO A 282 8.24 1.20 -17.05
CA PRO A 282 9.31 0.69 -17.91
C PRO A 282 8.89 0.53 -19.38
N PRO A 283 9.70 0.98 -20.37
CA PRO A 283 9.42 0.89 -21.81
C PRO A 283 9.63 -0.53 -22.38
N ASN A 284 9.34 -1.58 -21.61
CA ASN A 284 9.54 -2.96 -22.02
C ASN A 284 8.58 -3.94 -21.34
N LEU A 285 8.54 -5.19 -21.84
CA LEU A 285 7.59 -6.22 -21.38
C LEU A 285 7.70 -6.58 -19.88
N SER A 286 8.80 -6.24 -19.21
CA SER A 286 8.96 -6.51 -17.77
C SER A 286 7.92 -5.76 -16.91
N MET A 287 7.37 -4.64 -17.40
CA MET A 287 6.33 -3.86 -16.73
C MET A 287 5.11 -4.72 -16.36
N SER A 288 4.77 -5.74 -17.16
CA SER A 288 3.68 -6.69 -16.90
C SER A 288 3.83 -7.49 -15.59
N LEU A 289 5.06 -7.58 -15.07
CA LEU A 289 5.40 -8.24 -13.81
C LEU A 289 5.53 -7.26 -12.64
N GLY A 290 5.36 -5.95 -12.87
CA GLY A 290 5.43 -4.89 -11.87
C GLY A 290 6.85 -4.46 -11.50
N THR A 291 7.71 -4.27 -12.50
CA THR A 291 9.10 -3.76 -12.35
C THR A 291 9.21 -2.25 -12.22
N ALA A 292 8.11 -1.50 -12.38
CA ALA A 292 8.03 -0.05 -12.18
C ALA A 292 8.46 0.37 -10.76
N SER A 293 9.02 1.58 -10.59
CA SER A 293 9.59 2.02 -9.30
C SER A 293 8.70 3.03 -8.59
N LEU A 294 7.70 2.52 -7.87
CA LEU A 294 6.54 3.27 -7.39
C LEU A 294 6.51 3.40 -5.85
N THR A 295 5.76 4.38 -5.35
CA THR A 295 5.58 4.59 -3.90
C THR A 295 4.28 3.93 -3.40
N PRO A 296 4.20 3.52 -2.13
CA PRO A 296 2.94 3.02 -1.55
C PRO A 296 1.77 3.99 -1.68
N LEU A 297 2.02 5.31 -1.68
CA LEU A 297 1.00 6.33 -1.93
C LEU A 297 0.51 6.34 -3.38
N SER A 298 1.40 6.31 -4.39
CA SER A 298 0.94 6.30 -5.78
C SER A 298 0.20 5.00 -6.12
N VAL A 299 0.64 3.86 -5.57
CA VAL A 299 -0.10 2.59 -5.70
C VAL A 299 -1.47 2.66 -5.01
N ALA A 300 -1.58 3.23 -3.80
CA ALA A 300 -2.87 3.43 -3.13
C ALA A 300 -3.82 4.33 -3.93
N ARG A 301 -3.31 5.43 -4.52
CA ARG A 301 -4.06 6.32 -5.41
C ARG A 301 -4.55 5.60 -6.66
N GLY A 302 -3.70 4.77 -7.29
CA GLY A 302 -4.11 3.92 -8.42
C GLY A 302 -5.20 2.92 -8.03
N TYR A 303 -5.17 2.36 -6.82
CA TYR A 303 -6.25 1.48 -6.33
C TYR A 303 -7.55 2.22 -5.99
N ALA A 304 -7.48 3.52 -5.67
CA ALA A 304 -8.65 4.37 -5.48
C ALA A 304 -9.54 4.39 -6.75
N VAL A 305 -8.91 4.49 -7.92
CA VAL A 305 -9.57 4.50 -9.24
C VAL A 305 -10.49 3.29 -9.43
N PHE A 306 -10.08 2.11 -8.99
CA PHE A 306 -10.94 0.92 -9.06
C PHE A 306 -12.09 1.01 -8.04
N ALA A 307 -11.80 1.35 -6.78
CA ALA A 307 -12.78 1.37 -5.70
C ALA A 307 -13.86 2.46 -5.86
N ASN A 308 -13.49 3.63 -6.37
CA ASN A 308 -14.41 4.74 -6.61
C ASN A 308 -15.19 4.61 -7.93
N GLY A 309 -14.82 3.66 -8.79
CA GLY A 309 -15.53 3.38 -10.04
C GLY A 309 -15.00 4.12 -11.26
N GLY A 310 -13.79 4.68 -11.23
CA GLY A 310 -12.99 5.05 -12.42
C GLY A 310 -12.40 6.46 -12.46
N SER A 311 -12.40 7.20 -11.35
CA SER A 311 -11.90 8.60 -11.28
C SER A 311 -10.51 8.69 -10.63
N ARG A 312 -9.61 9.50 -11.20
CA ARG A 312 -8.32 9.85 -10.57
C ARG A 312 -8.53 10.99 -9.56
N VAL A 313 -8.67 10.64 -8.30
CA VAL A 313 -8.59 11.59 -7.17
C VAL A 313 -7.13 12.01 -6.91
N ASP A 314 -6.94 13.24 -6.46
CA ASP A 314 -5.66 13.72 -5.91
C ASP A 314 -5.60 13.41 -4.41
N THR A 315 -4.41 13.15 -3.86
CA THR A 315 -4.28 12.91 -2.42
C THR A 315 -3.95 14.20 -1.68
N TRP A 316 -4.50 14.34 -0.47
CA TRP A 316 -4.38 15.51 0.38
C TRP A 316 -4.42 15.09 1.85
N VAL A 317 -3.75 15.87 2.72
CA VAL A 317 -3.72 15.62 4.16
C VAL A 317 -4.13 16.84 5.00
N ILE A 318 -3.95 18.07 4.51
CA ILE A 318 -4.45 19.29 5.15
C ILE A 318 -5.91 19.52 4.75
N ASP A 319 -6.81 19.53 5.72
CA ASP A 319 -8.23 19.86 5.52
C ASP A 319 -8.49 21.36 5.71
N GLN A 320 -7.93 21.95 6.77
CA GLN A 320 -8.16 23.34 7.12
C GLN A 320 -6.92 23.93 7.80
N VAL A 321 -6.62 25.20 7.49
CA VAL A 321 -5.63 26.00 8.22
C VAL A 321 -6.32 27.22 8.79
N THR A 322 -6.06 27.49 10.06
CA THR A 322 -6.53 28.67 10.79
C THR A 322 -5.34 29.43 11.35
N ASP A 323 -5.41 30.75 11.38
CA ASP A 323 -4.39 31.60 11.99
C ASP A 323 -4.47 31.59 13.53
N ARG A 324 -3.69 32.47 14.19
CA ARG A 324 -3.66 32.60 15.65
C ARG A 324 -4.95 33.17 16.25
N ASP A 325 -5.71 33.91 15.45
CA ASP A 325 -6.92 34.63 15.84
C ASP A 325 -8.19 33.81 15.50
N GLY A 326 -8.01 32.65 14.85
CA GLY A 326 -9.05 31.68 14.51
C GLY A 326 -9.60 31.82 13.09
N ASN A 327 -9.09 32.75 12.27
CA ASN A 327 -9.59 32.96 10.91
C ASN A 327 -9.14 31.80 10.00
N VAL A 328 -10.06 31.28 9.18
CA VAL A 328 -9.73 30.24 8.19
C VAL A 328 -8.96 30.88 7.04
N VAL A 329 -7.68 30.54 6.91
CA VAL A 329 -6.81 31.00 5.81
C VAL A 329 -6.74 29.99 4.66
N PHE A 330 -7.15 28.75 4.90
CA PHE A 330 -7.28 27.71 3.89
C PHE A 330 -8.33 26.67 4.30
N LYS A 331 -9.12 26.21 3.33
CA LYS A 331 -10.00 25.04 3.43
C LYS A 331 -9.87 24.27 2.12
N GLU A 332 -9.59 22.97 2.20
CA GLU A 332 -9.47 22.16 0.98
C GLU A 332 -10.84 21.95 0.34
N ASN A 333 -10.87 22.00 -0.99
CA ASN A 333 -12.05 21.75 -1.81
C ASN A 333 -11.63 20.75 -2.90
N PRO A 334 -11.56 19.45 -2.57
CA PRO A 334 -10.99 18.43 -3.42
C PRO A 334 -11.90 18.09 -4.60
N ALA A 335 -11.33 17.50 -5.65
CA ALA A 335 -12.12 16.91 -6.71
C ALA A 335 -12.62 15.53 -6.30
N LEU A 336 -13.94 15.32 -6.32
CA LEU A 336 -14.60 14.09 -5.90
C LEU A 336 -14.81 13.13 -7.07
N ALA A 337 -14.62 11.84 -6.83
CA ALA A 337 -14.96 10.79 -7.77
C ALA A 337 -16.47 10.78 -8.05
N CYS A 338 -16.84 10.51 -9.30
CA CYS A 338 -18.24 10.38 -9.69
C CYS A 338 -18.40 9.14 -10.57
N ARG A 339 -19.22 8.19 -10.11
CA ARG A 339 -19.46 6.91 -10.80
C ARG A 339 -20.20 7.13 -12.11
N ASP A 340 -21.30 7.88 -12.04
CA ASP A 340 -22.30 8.03 -13.11
C ASP A 340 -22.09 9.29 -13.97
N CYS A 341 -21.11 10.14 -13.64
CA CYS A 341 -20.76 11.29 -14.48
C CYS A 341 -20.08 10.81 -15.76
N ALA A 342 -20.77 10.97 -16.90
CA ALA A 342 -20.24 10.74 -18.24
C ALA A 342 -19.21 11.83 -18.63
N GLY A 343 -18.05 11.82 -17.96
CA GLY A 343 -16.94 12.73 -18.21
C GLY A 343 -15.99 12.19 -19.28
N THR A 344 -15.81 12.94 -20.36
CA THR A 344 -14.75 12.72 -21.35
C THR A 344 -13.36 12.75 -20.71
N SER A 345 -12.39 12.06 -21.33
CA SER A 345 -10.95 12.11 -20.98
C SER A 345 -10.30 13.45 -21.38
N GLY A 346 -10.85 14.55 -20.86
CA GLY A 346 -10.31 15.90 -21.02
C GLY A 346 -9.09 16.10 -20.13
N GLY A 347 -7.93 16.35 -20.74
CA GLY A 347 -6.69 16.67 -20.02
C GLY A 347 -6.83 17.99 -19.26
N ALA A 348 -7.14 17.91 -17.96
CA ALA A 348 -7.08 19.05 -17.06
C ALA A 348 -5.64 19.60 -16.97
N PRO A 349 -5.45 20.93 -16.79
CA PRO A 349 -4.11 21.51 -16.68
C PRO A 349 -3.36 20.91 -15.49
N VAL A 350 -2.05 20.70 -15.68
CA VAL A 350 -1.19 19.96 -14.74
C VAL A 350 -1.07 20.72 -13.41
N SER A 351 -1.83 20.28 -12.40
CA SER A 351 -1.58 20.64 -11.00
C SER A 351 -0.20 20.13 -10.59
N GLN A 352 0.51 20.87 -9.72
CA GLN A 352 1.81 20.43 -9.21
C GLN A 352 1.60 19.30 -8.19
N VAL A 353 1.40 18.09 -8.72
CA VAL A 353 1.22 16.86 -7.96
C VAL A 353 2.55 16.13 -7.87
N VAL A 354 3.19 16.17 -6.69
CA VAL A 354 4.46 15.47 -6.43
C VAL A 354 4.19 14.27 -5.54
N ASP A 355 4.60 13.08 -6.00
CA ASP A 355 4.37 11.77 -5.36
C ASP A 355 2.90 11.46 -4.96
N GLY A 356 1.93 12.19 -5.53
CA GLY A 356 0.49 12.02 -5.33
C GLY A 356 -0.21 13.19 -4.63
N PHE A 357 0.52 14.04 -3.92
CA PHE A 357 -0.04 15.18 -3.18
C PHE A 357 -0.27 16.40 -4.07
N ASN A 358 -1.47 16.98 -4.03
CA ASN A 358 -1.76 18.26 -4.69
C ASN A 358 -1.42 19.43 -3.76
N PHE A 359 -0.36 20.17 -4.06
CA PHE A 359 0.08 21.33 -3.27
C PHE A 359 -0.71 22.62 -3.57
N GLY A 360 -1.59 22.60 -4.58
CA GLY A 360 -2.43 23.73 -4.98
C GLY A 360 -1.68 24.86 -5.68
N ALA A 361 -2.38 25.99 -5.83
CA ALA A 361 -1.82 27.28 -6.23
C ALA A 361 -2.19 28.33 -5.16
N ALA A 362 -1.42 29.41 -5.05
CA ALA A 362 -1.63 30.44 -4.04
C ALA A 362 -3.02 31.11 -4.19
N ALA A 363 -3.79 31.15 -3.10
CA ALA A 363 -5.18 31.61 -3.10
C ALA A 363 -5.34 33.07 -2.67
N ALA A 364 -6.34 33.75 -3.24
CA ALA A 364 -6.86 35.04 -2.79
C ALA A 364 -8.23 34.83 -2.09
N PRO A 365 -8.63 35.70 -1.13
CA PRO A 365 -9.76 35.44 -0.24
C PRO A 365 -11.12 35.98 -0.74
N ALA A 366 -12.21 35.32 -0.31
CA ALA A 366 -13.60 35.82 -0.38
C ALA A 366 -14.45 35.21 0.77
N ALA A 367 -15.62 35.80 1.07
CA ALA A 367 -16.38 35.59 2.31
C ALA A 367 -17.56 34.58 2.22
N ALA A 368 -18.27 34.37 3.34
CA ALA A 368 -19.26 33.29 3.54
C ALA A 368 -20.55 33.72 4.27
N THR A 369 -21.64 32.92 4.12
CA THR A 369 -22.93 33.00 4.85
C THR A 369 -23.65 31.64 4.89
N ALA A 370 -24.62 31.44 5.80
CA ALA A 370 -25.45 30.22 5.98
C ALA A 370 -26.84 30.59 6.57
N ALA A 371 -27.86 29.74 6.75
CA ALA A 371 -28.00 28.28 6.61
C ALA A 371 -29.32 27.90 5.86
N ALA A 372 -30.21 26.93 6.14
CA ALA A 372 -30.47 26.03 7.29
C ALA A 372 -31.16 24.69 6.85
N LYS A 373 -32.14 24.17 7.60
CA LYS A 373 -32.89 22.89 7.41
C LYS A 373 -34.29 22.99 8.09
N PRO A 374 -35.23 22.00 8.04
CA PRO A 374 -35.10 20.53 7.82
C PRO A 374 -36.10 19.97 6.74
N GLU A 375 -36.44 18.67 6.56
CA GLU A 375 -36.00 17.41 7.20
C GLU A 375 -35.87 16.19 6.22
N GLN A 376 -36.66 15.10 6.40
CA GLN A 376 -36.59 13.80 5.69
C GLN A 376 -37.99 13.14 5.54
N PRO A 377 -38.21 12.26 4.54
CA PRO A 377 -38.01 10.82 4.78
C PRO A 377 -37.31 10.04 3.63
N ALA A 378 -36.67 8.92 3.99
CA ALA A 378 -35.89 8.01 3.13
C ALA A 378 -34.63 8.64 2.46
N GLU A 379 -33.54 7.87 2.37
CA GLU A 379 -32.25 8.34 1.83
C GLU A 379 -32.00 7.78 0.42
N PRO A 380 -32.28 8.54 -0.66
CA PRO A 380 -31.73 8.25 -1.99
C PRO A 380 -30.20 8.41 -2.00
N PRO A 381 -29.48 7.97 -3.06
CA PRO A 381 -28.06 8.32 -3.20
C PRO A 381 -27.85 9.82 -3.00
N LYS A 382 -26.85 10.19 -2.18
CA LYS A 382 -26.57 11.57 -1.79
C LYS A 382 -26.55 12.45 -3.05
N PRO A 383 -27.37 13.52 -3.13
CA PRO A 383 -27.38 14.37 -4.31
C PRO A 383 -25.98 14.95 -4.50
N VAL A 384 -25.41 14.72 -5.70
CA VAL A 384 -24.12 15.30 -6.08
C VAL A 384 -24.27 16.82 -5.97
N ASN A 385 -23.47 17.43 -5.09
CA ASN A 385 -23.43 18.88 -4.98
C ASN A 385 -23.04 19.45 -6.36
N PRO A 386 -23.88 20.29 -7.01
CA PRO A 386 -23.57 20.82 -8.34
C PRO A 386 -22.30 21.66 -8.38
N ASP A 387 -21.88 22.22 -7.23
CA ASP A 387 -20.63 22.99 -7.09
C ASP A 387 -19.42 22.13 -6.71
N ALA A 388 -19.59 20.80 -6.53
CA ALA A 388 -18.46 19.91 -6.26
C ALA A 388 -17.62 19.70 -7.53
N LYS A 389 -16.32 19.97 -7.43
CA LYS A 389 -15.35 19.65 -8.48
C LYS A 389 -15.39 18.14 -8.73
N VAL A 390 -15.58 17.71 -9.99
CA VAL A 390 -15.52 16.30 -10.36
C VAL A 390 -14.08 15.91 -10.68
N ALA A 391 -13.61 14.79 -10.13
CA ALA A 391 -12.28 14.25 -10.37
C ALA A 391 -12.14 13.74 -11.82
N PRO A 392 -11.00 13.97 -12.48
CA PRO A 392 -10.78 13.57 -13.88
C PRO A 392 -10.95 12.06 -14.06
N ARG A 393 -11.51 11.67 -15.20
CA ARG A 393 -11.78 10.28 -15.54
C ARG A 393 -10.48 9.57 -15.95
N ALA A 394 -10.19 8.42 -15.34
CA ALA A 394 -9.02 7.60 -15.66
C ALA A 394 -9.39 6.36 -16.47
N ILE A 395 -10.47 5.66 -16.09
CA ILE A 395 -10.94 4.44 -16.76
C ILE A 395 -12.47 4.39 -16.86
N ASP A 396 -12.99 3.56 -17.76
CA ASP A 396 -14.43 3.27 -17.88
C ASP A 396 -14.99 2.63 -16.58
N ALA A 397 -16.22 2.99 -16.21
CA ALA A 397 -16.87 2.47 -15.00
C ALA A 397 -17.07 0.96 -15.03
N ARG A 398 -17.26 0.41 -16.23
CA ARG A 398 -17.48 -1.01 -16.52
C ARG A 398 -16.17 -1.78 -16.38
N THR A 399 -15.06 -1.18 -16.81
CA THR A 399 -13.69 -1.70 -16.59
C THR A 399 -13.33 -1.68 -15.10
N ALA A 400 -13.66 -0.61 -14.38
CA ALA A 400 -13.50 -0.54 -12.92
C ALA A 400 -14.34 -1.64 -12.22
N TYR A 401 -15.62 -1.77 -12.56
CA TYR A 401 -16.53 -2.80 -12.06
C TYR A 401 -16.00 -4.23 -12.26
N GLN A 402 -15.53 -4.55 -13.47
CA GLN A 402 -15.00 -5.88 -13.81
C GLN A 402 -13.76 -6.20 -12.97
N LEU A 403 -12.84 -5.23 -12.81
CA LEU A 403 -11.63 -5.42 -12.02
C LEU A 403 -11.92 -5.46 -10.50
N VAL A 404 -12.90 -4.71 -10.00
CA VAL A 404 -13.39 -4.85 -8.61
C VAL A 404 -13.96 -6.26 -8.40
N SER A 405 -14.77 -6.77 -9.32
CA SER A 405 -15.30 -8.14 -9.28
C SER A 405 -14.17 -9.19 -9.26
N MET A 406 -13.15 -9.05 -10.12
CA MET A 406 -12.01 -9.99 -10.18
C MET A 406 -11.08 -9.86 -8.95
N MET A 407 -10.91 -8.66 -8.38
CA MET A 407 -10.13 -8.45 -7.16
C MET A 407 -10.86 -8.89 -5.89
N ARG A 408 -12.19 -8.92 -5.88
CA ARG A 408 -12.97 -9.64 -4.85
C ARG A 408 -12.72 -11.15 -4.96
N ASP A 409 -12.70 -11.73 -6.17
CA ASP A 409 -12.32 -13.14 -6.37
C ASP A 409 -10.89 -13.48 -5.88
N VAL A 410 -9.91 -12.56 -6.05
CA VAL A 410 -8.56 -12.75 -5.48
C VAL A 410 -8.62 -12.98 -3.97
N VAL A 411 -9.55 -12.33 -3.27
CA VAL A 411 -9.81 -12.53 -1.84
C VAL A 411 -10.69 -13.76 -1.59
N GLN A 412 -11.71 -14.04 -2.40
CA GLN A 412 -12.63 -15.16 -2.10
C GLN A 412 -12.04 -16.54 -2.38
N ARG A 413 -11.12 -16.66 -3.34
CA ARG A 413 -10.60 -17.95 -3.83
C ARG A 413 -9.18 -17.91 -4.43
N GLY A 414 -8.51 -16.75 -4.37
CA GLY A 414 -7.19 -16.53 -4.96
C GLY A 414 -6.08 -16.26 -3.95
N THR A 415 -5.03 -15.59 -4.42
CA THR A 415 -3.83 -15.27 -3.61
C THR A 415 -4.08 -14.37 -2.39
N GLY A 416 -5.26 -13.75 -2.26
CA GLY A 416 -5.67 -12.91 -1.12
C GLY A 416 -6.50 -13.63 -0.05
N THR A 417 -6.67 -14.96 -0.13
CA THR A 417 -7.65 -15.74 0.66
C THR A 417 -7.63 -15.52 2.19
N ALA A 418 -6.51 -15.10 2.79
CA ALA A 418 -6.48 -14.77 4.22
C ALA A 418 -7.39 -13.59 4.60
N ALA A 419 -7.67 -12.65 3.68
CA ALA A 419 -8.55 -11.50 3.96
C ALA A 419 -10.02 -11.87 4.18
N LYS A 420 -10.44 -13.11 3.87
CA LYS A 420 -11.79 -13.61 4.19
C LYS A 420 -12.11 -13.59 5.69
N VAL A 421 -11.10 -13.55 6.55
CA VAL A 421 -11.25 -13.37 8.01
C VAL A 421 -11.92 -12.04 8.40
N LEU A 422 -12.02 -11.08 7.48
CA LEU A 422 -12.79 -9.85 7.67
C LEU A 422 -14.31 -10.04 7.54
N GLY A 423 -14.78 -11.19 7.05
CA GLY A 423 -16.21 -11.51 6.98
C GLY A 423 -17.03 -10.66 6.01
N ARG A 424 -16.40 -10.08 4.99
CA ARG A 424 -17.02 -9.10 4.07
C ARG A 424 -16.85 -9.46 2.59
N GLU A 425 -17.91 -9.20 1.82
CA GLU A 425 -17.95 -9.39 0.36
C GLU A 425 -17.45 -8.16 -0.44
N ASP A 426 -17.34 -7.00 0.19
CA ASP A 426 -16.88 -5.77 -0.46
C ASP A 426 -15.36 -5.61 -0.48
N VAL A 427 -14.65 -6.49 0.24
CA VAL A 427 -13.20 -6.55 0.29
C VAL A 427 -12.64 -7.20 -0.98
N GLY A 428 -11.76 -6.48 -1.66
CA GLY A 428 -10.99 -6.98 -2.79
C GLY A 428 -9.57 -6.41 -2.80
N GLY A 429 -8.67 -7.05 -3.52
CA GLY A 429 -7.29 -6.56 -3.67
C GLY A 429 -6.37 -7.53 -4.40
N LYS A 430 -5.07 -7.26 -4.34
CA LYS A 430 -4.05 -8.06 -5.01
C LYS A 430 -2.75 -8.10 -4.19
N THR A 431 -2.22 -9.32 -4.06
CA THR A 431 -0.86 -9.58 -3.57
C THR A 431 0.19 -9.14 -4.59
N GLY A 432 1.27 -8.51 -4.12
CA GLY A 432 2.50 -8.31 -4.87
C GLY A 432 3.67 -9.01 -4.18
N SER A 433 4.58 -9.53 -4.99
CA SER A 433 5.85 -10.13 -4.58
C SER A 433 6.87 -9.82 -5.67
N THR A 434 8.13 -9.59 -5.29
CA THR A 434 9.25 -9.43 -6.23
C THR A 434 10.20 -10.63 -6.18
N ASN A 435 11.12 -10.70 -7.14
CA ASN A 435 12.16 -11.72 -7.18
C ASN A 435 12.99 -11.72 -5.88
N ASP A 436 13.48 -12.90 -5.50
CA ASP A 436 14.16 -13.19 -4.23
C ASP A 436 13.38 -12.77 -2.96
N HIS A 437 12.08 -12.51 -3.04
CA HIS A 437 11.26 -11.99 -1.94
C HIS A 437 11.80 -10.68 -1.33
N ARG A 438 12.28 -9.73 -2.15
CA ARG A 438 12.85 -8.44 -1.67
C ARG A 438 11.77 -7.44 -1.22
N ASP A 439 10.59 -7.55 -1.83
CA ASP A 439 9.41 -6.75 -1.55
C ASP A 439 8.16 -7.64 -1.53
N ALA A 440 7.31 -7.38 -0.56
CA ALA A 440 6.02 -8.01 -0.36
C ALA A 440 4.95 -6.92 -0.24
N TRP A 441 3.86 -7.06 -0.98
CA TRP A 441 2.81 -6.06 -1.06
C TRP A 441 1.42 -6.67 -0.88
N PHE A 442 0.51 -5.87 -0.34
CA PHE A 442 -0.92 -6.05 -0.58
C PHE A 442 -1.60 -4.70 -0.77
N SER A 443 -2.26 -4.54 -1.92
CA SER A 443 -3.03 -3.36 -2.28
C SER A 443 -4.47 -3.78 -2.50
N GLY A 444 -5.42 -3.04 -1.93
CA GLY A 444 -6.83 -3.44 -1.95
C GLY A 444 -7.76 -2.38 -1.39
N PHE A 445 -9.03 -2.71 -1.32
CA PHE A 445 -10.11 -1.82 -0.93
C PHE A 445 -11.17 -2.54 -0.08
N GLY A 446 -12.02 -1.76 0.58
CA GLY A 446 -13.22 -2.19 1.27
C GLY A 446 -13.95 -0.96 1.84
N GLY A 447 -15.28 -0.95 1.86
CA GLY A 447 -16.05 0.26 2.15
C GLY A 447 -15.61 1.42 1.24
N PRO A 448 -15.38 2.64 1.77
CA PRO A 448 -14.88 3.79 1.02
C PRO A 448 -13.34 3.81 0.92
N TYR A 449 -12.61 2.86 1.52
CA TYR A 449 -11.16 2.98 1.67
C TYR A 449 -10.39 2.18 0.61
N ALA A 450 -9.36 2.82 0.03
CA ALA A 450 -8.28 2.15 -0.68
C ALA A 450 -7.02 2.16 0.20
N THR A 451 -6.40 1.00 0.37
CA THR A 451 -5.28 0.79 1.30
C THR A 451 -4.19 -0.05 0.65
N THR A 452 -2.94 0.41 0.73
CA THR A 452 -1.75 -0.32 0.30
C THR A 452 -0.79 -0.51 1.47
N VAL A 453 -0.29 -1.74 1.62
CA VAL A 453 0.82 -2.10 2.50
C VAL A 453 1.99 -2.62 1.67
N TRP A 454 3.19 -2.12 1.98
CA TRP A 454 4.48 -2.67 1.56
C TRP A 454 5.23 -3.21 2.78
N VAL A 455 5.97 -4.30 2.59
CA VAL A 455 7.02 -4.80 3.49
C VAL A 455 8.25 -5.11 2.64
N GLY A 456 9.44 -4.75 3.12
CA GLY A 456 10.70 -4.97 2.42
C GLY A 456 11.88 -4.54 3.29
N ARG A 457 13.09 -4.57 2.73
CA ARG A 457 14.30 -4.07 3.40
C ARG A 457 14.89 -2.87 2.68
N ASP A 458 15.33 -1.87 3.43
CA ASP A 458 16.00 -0.67 2.90
C ASP A 458 17.29 -1.05 2.14
N ASP A 459 18.05 -2.02 2.67
CA ASP A 459 19.27 -2.57 2.05
C ASP A 459 19.02 -3.53 0.87
N PHE A 460 17.77 -3.60 0.39
CA PHE A 460 17.29 -4.40 -0.75
C PHE A 460 17.62 -5.91 -0.69
N ARG A 461 18.02 -6.44 0.47
CA ARG A 461 18.17 -7.90 0.66
C ARG A 461 16.79 -8.56 0.72
N SER A 462 16.78 -9.88 0.49
CA SER A 462 15.60 -10.72 0.66
C SER A 462 14.97 -10.57 2.06
N LEU A 463 13.64 -10.60 2.13
CA LEU A 463 12.88 -10.78 3.37
C LEU A 463 13.04 -12.21 3.94
N GLY A 464 13.41 -13.19 3.12
CA GLY A 464 13.50 -14.60 3.49
C GLY A 464 12.57 -15.49 2.66
N TYR A 465 12.89 -16.79 2.64
CA TYR A 465 12.16 -17.76 1.82
C TYR A 465 10.66 -17.82 2.19
N ARG A 466 9.79 -17.69 1.18
CA ARG A 466 8.32 -17.63 1.28
C ARG A 466 7.75 -16.36 1.93
N GLU A 467 8.52 -15.29 2.16
CA GLU A 467 8.00 -13.99 2.62
C GLU A 467 7.37 -13.18 1.46
N TYR A 468 6.31 -13.75 0.88
CA TYR A 468 5.50 -13.16 -0.18
C TYR A 468 4.52 -12.09 0.36
N GLY A 469 3.90 -11.31 -0.55
CA GLY A 469 2.82 -10.36 -0.22
C GLY A 469 1.73 -10.92 0.69
N GLY A 470 1.30 -12.17 0.46
CA GLY A 470 0.29 -12.87 1.26
C GLY A 470 0.72 -13.29 2.68
N LYS A 471 2.02 -13.22 3.02
CA LYS A 471 2.58 -13.65 4.32
C LYS A 471 3.17 -12.49 5.14
N ALA A 472 3.73 -11.47 4.48
CA ALA A 472 4.33 -10.31 5.14
C ALA A 472 3.41 -9.08 5.16
N ALA A 473 2.87 -8.66 4.00
CA ALA A 473 2.09 -7.42 3.89
C ALA A 473 0.59 -7.61 4.15
N LEU A 474 0.01 -8.73 3.71
CA LEU A 474 -1.42 -9.01 3.85
C LEU A 474 -1.90 -9.07 5.32
N PRO A 475 -1.19 -9.65 6.30
CA PRO A 475 -1.62 -9.61 7.71
C PRO A 475 -1.77 -8.18 8.25
N ILE A 476 -0.79 -7.32 7.98
CA ILE A 476 -0.81 -5.89 8.35
C ILE A 476 -2.03 -5.19 7.74
N TRP A 477 -2.33 -5.47 6.47
CA TRP A 477 -3.49 -4.91 5.78
C TRP A 477 -4.80 -5.38 6.42
N ILE A 478 -4.92 -6.68 6.73
CA ILE A 478 -6.09 -7.26 7.41
C ILE A 478 -6.28 -6.63 8.79
N ASP A 479 -5.22 -6.49 9.59
CA ASP A 479 -5.34 -6.00 10.96
C ASP A 479 -5.76 -4.53 11.02
N TYR A 480 -5.27 -3.70 10.08
CA TYR A 480 -5.77 -2.34 9.89
C TYR A 480 -7.23 -2.32 9.39
N MET A 481 -7.55 -3.06 8.33
CA MET A 481 -8.89 -3.03 7.72
C MET A 481 -9.97 -3.63 8.63
N ARG A 482 -9.63 -4.51 9.57
CA ARG A 482 -10.54 -5.01 10.62
C ARG A 482 -11.07 -3.88 11.50
N VAL A 483 -10.24 -2.86 11.78
CA VAL A 483 -10.68 -1.65 12.49
C VAL A 483 -11.43 -0.73 11.51
N ALA A 484 -10.82 -0.44 10.35
CA ALA A 484 -11.36 0.52 9.40
C ALA A 484 -12.78 0.19 8.91
N LEU A 485 -13.12 -1.10 8.74
CA LEU A 485 -14.41 -1.55 8.22
C LEU A 485 -15.45 -1.88 9.30
N LYS A 486 -15.09 -1.81 10.59
CA LYS A 486 -15.92 -2.33 11.70
C LYS A 486 -17.35 -1.80 11.72
N ASN A 487 -17.51 -0.50 11.50
CA ASN A 487 -18.80 0.21 11.51
C ASN A 487 -19.18 0.76 10.12
N THR A 488 -18.59 0.22 9.04
CA THR A 488 -18.75 0.74 7.67
C THR A 488 -19.76 -0.10 6.89
N PRO A 489 -20.73 0.49 6.17
CA PRO A 489 -21.64 -0.24 5.28
C PRO A 489 -20.88 -1.12 4.27
N VAL A 490 -21.50 -2.22 3.82
CA VAL A 490 -20.92 -3.07 2.78
C VAL A 490 -21.09 -2.38 1.42
N ALA A 491 -19.98 -2.04 0.77
CA ALA A 491 -20.02 -1.38 -0.53
C ALA A 491 -20.44 -2.37 -1.64
N LYS A 492 -21.65 -2.17 -2.17
CA LYS A 492 -22.13 -2.92 -3.34
C LYS A 492 -21.22 -2.67 -4.56
N ASN A 493 -21.13 -3.69 -5.40
CA ASN A 493 -20.58 -3.60 -6.74
C ASN A 493 -21.70 -3.94 -7.71
N ASP A 494 -22.62 -2.99 -7.88
CA ASP A 494 -23.74 -3.06 -8.82
C ASP A 494 -23.25 -2.65 -10.23
N PRO A 495 -23.74 -3.28 -11.31
CA PRO A 495 -23.25 -3.05 -12.67
C PRO A 495 -23.67 -1.66 -13.18
N PRO A 496 -22.72 -0.81 -13.64
CA PRO A 496 -23.06 0.48 -14.24
C PRO A 496 -23.75 0.31 -15.61
N SER A 497 -24.35 1.39 -16.11
CA SER A 497 -25.02 1.45 -17.42
C SER A 497 -24.10 1.01 -18.56
N GLY A 498 -24.65 0.30 -19.55
CA GLY A 498 -23.87 -0.22 -20.69
C GLY A 498 -23.12 -1.52 -20.39
N MET A 499 -23.53 -2.27 -19.37
CA MET A 499 -23.14 -3.67 -19.16
C MET A 499 -24.30 -4.64 -19.38
N VAL A 500 -23.97 -5.87 -19.76
CA VAL A 500 -24.91 -6.99 -19.96
C VAL A 500 -24.28 -8.29 -19.45
N GLN A 501 -25.10 -9.23 -18.96
CA GLN A 501 -24.64 -10.58 -18.62
C GLN A 501 -24.57 -11.46 -19.87
N ALA A 502 -23.42 -12.06 -20.11
CA ALA A 502 -23.22 -13.04 -21.18
C ALA A 502 -22.53 -14.29 -20.62
N THR A 503 -22.94 -15.47 -21.09
CA THR A 503 -22.28 -16.75 -20.75
C THR A 503 -21.25 -17.07 -21.82
N LEU A 504 -19.98 -16.90 -21.47
CA LEU A 504 -18.84 -16.88 -22.37
C LEU A 504 -17.77 -17.85 -21.86
N ASN A 505 -17.24 -18.71 -22.74
CA ASN A 505 -16.18 -19.67 -22.39
C ASN A 505 -16.48 -20.48 -21.10
N GLY A 506 -17.76 -20.87 -20.93
CA GLY A 506 -18.24 -21.65 -19.79
C GLY A 506 -18.50 -20.86 -18.50
N ALA A 507 -18.49 -19.52 -18.51
CA ALA A 507 -18.76 -18.68 -17.34
C ALA A 507 -19.67 -17.50 -17.68
N THR A 508 -20.64 -17.20 -16.80
CA THR A 508 -21.43 -15.97 -16.88
C THR A 508 -20.64 -14.79 -16.32
N GLU A 509 -20.37 -13.80 -17.17
CA GLU A 509 -19.66 -12.57 -16.82
C GLU A 509 -20.51 -11.35 -17.20
N TRP A 510 -20.30 -10.23 -16.52
CA TRP A 510 -20.77 -8.93 -16.99
C TRP A 510 -19.75 -8.35 -17.98
N VAL A 511 -20.19 -8.12 -19.22
CA VAL A 511 -19.38 -7.52 -20.30
C VAL A 511 -19.95 -6.16 -20.70
N LYS A 512 -19.14 -5.32 -21.38
CA LYS A 512 -19.64 -4.10 -22.03
C LYS A 512 -20.51 -4.52 -23.21
N VAL A 513 -21.59 -3.78 -23.49
CA VAL A 513 -22.51 -4.13 -24.59
C VAL A 513 -21.79 -4.14 -25.94
N GLU A 514 -20.93 -3.15 -26.20
CA GLU A 514 -20.13 -3.04 -27.42
C GLU A 514 -18.98 -4.05 -27.53
N ASP A 515 -18.73 -4.88 -26.51
CA ASP A 515 -17.80 -6.01 -26.60
C ASP A 515 -18.51 -7.31 -27.02
N MET A 516 -19.85 -7.35 -27.03
CA MET A 516 -20.61 -8.53 -27.49
C MET A 516 -20.37 -8.84 -28.96
N ASP A 517 -20.30 -7.83 -29.83
CA ASP A 517 -20.04 -8.03 -31.25
C ASP A 517 -18.59 -8.48 -31.51
N LYS A 518 -17.66 -8.08 -30.64
CA LYS A 518 -16.23 -8.49 -30.71
C LYS A 518 -15.98 -9.90 -30.19
N ILE A 519 -16.92 -10.49 -29.47
CA ILE A 519 -16.77 -11.78 -28.79
C ILE A 519 -16.75 -12.97 -29.75
N GLU A 520 -17.36 -12.84 -30.93
CA GLU A 520 -17.30 -13.87 -31.98
C GLU A 520 -15.97 -13.84 -32.76
N ASP A 521 -15.37 -12.67 -32.91
CA ASP A 521 -14.18 -12.44 -33.75
C ASP A 521 -12.83 -12.67 -33.03
N PHE A 522 -12.82 -12.96 -31.73
CA PHE A 522 -11.62 -13.31 -30.95
C PHE A 522 -11.12 -14.76 -31.23
N SER A 523 -11.01 -15.08 -32.52
CA SER A 523 -9.96 -15.97 -33.00
C SER A 523 -8.61 -15.47 -32.49
N PHE A 524 -7.69 -16.39 -32.16
CA PHE A 524 -6.28 -16.02 -32.02
C PHE A 524 -5.71 -15.80 -33.41
N ASP A 525 -5.95 -14.61 -33.98
CA ASP A 525 -5.21 -14.19 -35.15
C ASP A 525 -3.72 -14.14 -34.78
N THR A 526 -2.93 -14.98 -35.45
CA THR A 526 -1.49 -15.11 -35.21
C THR A 526 -0.68 -14.08 -36.01
N HIS A 527 -1.37 -13.11 -36.62
CA HIS A 527 -0.80 -11.82 -36.99
C HIS A 527 -0.31 -11.05 -35.75
N VAL A 528 0.90 -11.42 -35.33
CA VAL A 528 1.81 -10.57 -34.56
C VAL A 528 1.90 -9.23 -35.31
N GLN A 529 1.18 -8.21 -34.82
CA GLN A 529 1.53 -6.84 -35.13
C GLN A 529 3.00 -6.68 -34.78
N GLN A 530 3.81 -6.26 -35.76
CA GLN A 530 5.26 -6.24 -35.63
C GLN A 530 5.65 -5.32 -34.47
N ALA A 531 5.92 -5.93 -33.32
CA ALA A 531 6.23 -5.21 -32.10
C ALA A 531 7.48 -4.35 -32.32
N ASP A 532 7.52 -3.15 -31.73
CA ASP A 532 8.78 -2.40 -31.72
C ASP A 532 9.79 -3.22 -30.93
N ASP A 533 10.86 -3.66 -31.61
CA ASP A 533 11.92 -4.48 -31.00
C ASP A 533 12.58 -3.78 -29.78
N ALA A 534 12.35 -2.48 -29.56
CA ALA A 534 12.72 -1.79 -28.33
C ALA A 534 12.00 -2.34 -27.09
N ALA A 535 10.76 -2.82 -27.21
CA ALA A 535 9.97 -3.39 -26.12
C ALA A 535 10.57 -4.69 -25.54
N PHE A 536 11.50 -5.32 -26.26
CA PHE A 536 12.24 -6.51 -25.82
C PHE A 536 13.54 -6.18 -25.07
N ASP A 537 13.99 -4.93 -25.04
CA ASP A 537 15.18 -4.51 -24.28
C ASP A 537 14.85 -4.39 -22.77
N ILE A 538 14.87 -5.54 -22.10
CA ILE A 538 14.51 -5.72 -20.68
C ILE A 538 15.73 -5.73 -19.74
N PHE A 539 16.93 -5.36 -20.22
CA PHE A 539 18.14 -6.12 -19.89
C PHE A 539 19.41 -5.39 -19.41
#